data_AF-A0A535X613-F1
#
_entry.id   AF-A0A535X613-F1
#
_cell.length_a   1.000
_cell.length_b   1.000
_cell.length_c   1.000
_cell.angle_alpha   90.00
_cell.angle_beta   90.00
_cell.angle_gamma   90.00
#
_symmetry.space_group_name_H-M   'P 1'
#
loop_
_entity.id
_entity.type
_entity.pdbx_description
1 polymer ?
#
loop_
_entity_poly.entity_id
_entity_poly.type
_entity_poly.pdbx_seq_one_letter_code
_entity_poly.pdbx_strand_id
1 'polypeptide(L)'
;MQKLVLLAAIGMLAVACGATGIGPGSNPSPTPSEGMGFDVTVTENDHTVTMHPGQKLEVVLHAPNGMNNWSHPESHDTSVLSPTVDPAATAARGVTLAGFEAKQAGQAEITSNASPNCSPGQACPMYLAVYSLKVTVTP
;
A
#
# COMPACT_ATOMS: atom_id res chain seq x y z
N MET A 1 -56.55 32.55 31.89
CA MET A 1 -55.46 31.63 32.24
C MET A 1 -54.19 32.12 31.56
N GLN A 2 -53.18 32.39 32.38
CA GLN A 2 -51.93 33.07 32.09
C GLN A 2 -50.90 32.07 31.57
N LYS A 3 -50.11 32.44 30.54
CA LYS A 3 -48.66 32.23 30.40
C LYS A 3 -48.17 32.63 29.00
N LEU A 4 -47.60 33.82 28.91
CA LEU A 4 -46.50 34.15 28.00
C LEU A 4 -45.21 33.54 28.56
N VAL A 5 -44.30 33.05 27.72
CA VAL A 5 -42.85 33.38 27.67
C VAL A 5 -42.18 32.65 26.50
N LEU A 6 -41.29 33.38 25.81
CA LEU A 6 -40.46 33.10 24.65
C LEU A 6 -39.39 31.99 24.83
N LEU A 7 -38.86 31.48 23.69
CA LEU A 7 -37.41 31.25 23.33
C LEU A 7 -37.35 30.30 22.10
N ALA A 8 -37.09 30.72 20.87
CA ALA A 8 -35.83 31.15 20.22
C ALA A 8 -34.87 30.00 19.80
N ALA A 9 -34.87 29.75 18.47
CA ALA A 9 -33.73 29.55 17.55
C ALA A 9 -32.93 28.22 17.46
N ILE A 10 -32.41 28.03 16.21
CA ILE A 10 -31.36 27.12 15.69
C ILE A 10 -31.92 25.75 15.22
N GLY A 11 -31.93 25.35 13.94
CA GLY A 11 -31.22 25.79 12.74
C GLY A 11 -30.21 24.72 12.31
N MET A 12 -30.57 23.82 11.37
CA MET A 12 -29.63 23.24 10.39
C MET A 12 -30.36 22.45 9.30
N LEU A 13 -30.19 22.91 8.06
CA LEU A 13 -30.51 22.19 6.84
C LEU A 13 -29.46 21.11 6.59
N ALA A 14 -29.89 19.94 6.12
CA ALA A 14 -29.06 19.07 5.31
C ALA A 14 -29.91 18.51 4.17
N VAL A 15 -29.84 19.20 3.03
CA VAL A 15 -30.23 18.67 1.73
C VAL A 15 -29.05 17.82 1.25
N ALA A 16 -29.27 16.53 1.03
CA ALA A 16 -28.36 15.71 0.24
C ALA A 16 -29.20 14.92 -0.75
N CYS A 17 -29.30 15.47 -1.96
CA CYS A 17 -29.83 14.85 -3.16
C CYS A 17 -28.64 14.63 -4.09
N GLY A 18 -28.45 13.40 -4.61
CA GLY A 18 -27.47 13.14 -5.66
C GLY A 18 -26.98 11.70 -5.70
N ALA A 19 -27.79 10.80 -6.26
CA ALA A 19 -27.35 9.49 -6.75
C ALA A 19 -26.79 9.61 -8.17
N THR A 20 -25.70 8.90 -8.49
CA THR A 20 -25.57 7.96 -9.64
C THR A 20 -24.10 7.57 -9.85
N GLY A 21 -23.81 6.26 -9.85
CA GLY A 21 -22.52 5.70 -10.22
C GLY A 21 -22.52 4.18 -10.09
N ILE A 22 -22.97 3.51 -11.15
CA ILE A 22 -23.07 2.06 -11.33
C ILE A 22 -21.70 1.43 -11.63
N GLY A 23 -21.33 0.38 -10.89
CA GLY A 23 -20.29 -0.57 -11.26
C GLY A 23 -19.61 -1.24 -10.06
N PRO A 24 -19.88 -2.52 -9.74
CA PRO A 24 -19.07 -3.27 -8.77
C PRO A 24 -17.88 -3.89 -9.53
N GLY A 25 -16.90 -3.06 -9.85
CA GLY A 25 -15.54 -3.52 -10.07
C GLY A 25 -14.82 -3.35 -8.74
N SER A 26 -14.62 -4.44 -8.01
CA SER A 26 -13.92 -4.45 -6.72
C SER A 26 -12.45 -4.10 -6.94
N ASN A 27 -12.15 -2.81 -7.08
CA ASN A 27 -10.79 -2.32 -6.94
C ASN A 27 -10.47 -2.38 -5.43
N PRO A 28 -9.48 -3.14 -4.96
CA PRO A 28 -9.10 -3.07 -3.56
C PRO A 28 -8.66 -1.64 -3.28
N SER A 29 -9.43 -0.95 -2.44
CA SER A 29 -9.05 0.36 -1.92
C SER A 29 -7.80 0.16 -1.07
N PRO A 30 -6.70 0.89 -1.30
CA PRO A 30 -5.55 0.80 -0.41
C PRO A 30 -5.98 1.21 1.00
N THR A 31 -5.51 0.44 1.99
CA THR A 31 -5.73 0.75 3.41
C THR A 31 -4.87 1.97 3.76
N PRO A 32 -5.43 3.03 4.38
CA PRO A 32 -4.64 4.16 4.85
C PRO A 32 -3.55 3.68 5.81
N SER A 33 -2.31 4.11 5.57
CA SER A 33 -1.16 3.73 6.40
C SER A 33 -1.19 4.50 7.73
N GLU A 34 -1.23 3.81 8.87
CA GLU A 34 -1.30 4.43 10.21
C GLU A 34 0.04 4.93 10.75
N GLY A 35 1.12 4.98 9.95
CA GLY A 35 2.40 5.47 10.45
C GLY A 35 3.41 5.80 9.36
N MET A 36 4.24 6.81 9.64
CA MET A 36 5.46 7.17 8.90
C MET A 36 5.31 7.96 7.58
N GLY A 37 4.10 8.40 7.22
CA GLY A 37 3.91 9.35 6.12
C GLY A 37 3.94 8.71 4.73
N PHE A 38 3.51 7.45 4.64
CA PHE A 38 3.15 6.78 3.40
C PHE A 38 1.65 6.95 3.13
N ASP A 39 1.28 7.18 1.87
CA ASP A 39 -0.12 7.33 1.46
C ASP A 39 -0.77 5.99 1.15
N VAL A 40 0.04 5.02 0.73
CA VAL A 40 -0.38 3.70 0.26
C VAL A 40 0.54 2.65 0.87
N THR A 41 -0.04 1.59 1.42
CA THR A 41 0.71 0.40 1.87
C THR A 41 0.23 -0.82 1.13
N VAL A 42 1.17 -1.66 0.68
CA VAL A 42 0.92 -2.93 -0.02
C VAL A 42 1.68 -4.07 0.65
N THR A 43 1.14 -5.27 0.54
CA THR A 43 1.66 -6.49 1.14
C THR A 43 1.97 -7.55 0.11
N GLU A 44 2.51 -8.70 0.53
CA GLU A 44 2.75 -9.84 -0.35
C GLU A 44 1.50 -10.38 -1.09
N ASN A 45 0.29 -10.00 -0.67
CA ASN A 45 -0.97 -10.39 -1.31
C ASN A 45 -1.42 -9.42 -2.42
N ASP A 46 -0.77 -8.27 -2.53
CA ASP A 46 -1.13 -7.22 -3.48
C ASP A 46 -0.25 -7.33 -4.73
N HIS A 47 -0.88 -7.31 -5.91
CA HIS A 47 -0.17 -7.45 -7.20
C HIS A 47 -0.39 -6.27 -8.14
N THR A 48 -1.27 -5.35 -7.78
CA THR A 48 -1.56 -4.14 -8.56
C THR A 48 -1.90 -3.00 -7.62
N VAL A 49 -1.42 -1.80 -7.92
CA VAL A 49 -1.78 -0.60 -7.18
C VAL A 49 -1.84 0.61 -8.11
N THR A 50 -2.74 1.55 -7.82
CA THR A 50 -2.86 2.82 -8.54
C THR A 50 -2.56 3.98 -7.60
N MET A 51 -1.78 4.93 -8.08
CA MET A 51 -1.29 6.08 -7.30
C MET A 51 -1.29 7.35 -8.15
N HIS A 52 -1.08 8.50 -7.52
CA HIS A 52 -0.89 9.80 -8.16
C HIS A 52 0.54 10.31 -7.90
N PRO A 53 1.08 11.19 -8.75
CA PRO A 53 2.37 11.82 -8.51
C PRO A 53 2.44 12.50 -7.13
N GLY A 54 3.57 12.31 -6.45
CA GLY A 54 3.83 12.81 -5.10
C GLY A 54 3.39 11.86 -3.97
N GLN A 55 2.57 10.84 -4.27
CA GLN A 55 2.21 9.85 -3.25
C GLN A 55 3.36 8.89 -2.95
N LYS A 56 3.44 8.47 -1.69
CA LYS A 56 4.43 7.52 -1.19
C LYS A 56 3.81 6.15 -0.96
N LEU A 57 4.53 5.13 -1.42
CA LEU A 57 4.18 3.71 -1.31
C LEU A 57 5.10 3.05 -0.29
N GLU A 58 4.51 2.32 0.65
CA GLU A 58 5.21 1.39 1.51
C GLU A 58 4.93 -0.05 1.04
N VAL A 59 5.99 -0.81 0.81
CA VAL A 59 5.91 -2.25 0.52
C VAL A 59 6.30 -3.00 1.79
N VAL A 60 5.39 -3.84 2.28
CA VAL A 60 5.56 -4.62 3.52
C VAL A 60 5.46 -6.10 3.20
N LEU A 61 6.58 -6.80 3.11
CA LEU A 61 6.59 -8.22 2.76
C LEU A 61 6.92 -9.09 3.98
N HIS A 62 6.01 -9.99 4.33
CA HIS A 62 6.22 -10.96 5.39
C HIS A 62 6.87 -12.22 4.83
N ALA A 63 7.97 -12.65 5.42
CA ALA A 63 8.68 -13.87 5.03
C ALA A 63 7.74 -15.08 5.15
N PRO A 64 7.50 -15.83 4.06
CA PRO A 64 6.68 -17.02 4.12
C PRO A 64 7.30 -18.09 5.01
N ASN A 65 6.48 -18.94 5.62
CA ASN A 65 6.95 -20.03 6.46
C ASN A 65 7.94 -20.93 5.69
N GLY A 66 9.10 -21.19 6.28
CA GLY A 66 10.15 -22.01 5.66
C GLY A 66 10.96 -21.30 4.58
N MET A 67 10.79 -20.00 4.39
CA MET A 67 11.63 -19.17 3.52
C MET A 67 12.49 -18.20 4.32
N ASN A 68 13.55 -17.72 3.68
CA ASN A 68 14.30 -16.55 4.14
C ASN A 68 13.45 -15.29 3.97
N ASN A 69 13.91 -14.19 4.56
CA ASN A 69 13.34 -12.87 4.26
C ASN A 69 13.39 -12.61 2.76
N TRP A 70 12.40 -11.85 2.29
CA TRP A 70 12.39 -11.30 0.95
C TRP A 70 13.63 -10.44 0.70
N SER A 71 14.18 -10.49 -0.52
CA SER A 71 15.17 -9.52 -0.98
C SER A 71 14.57 -8.11 -0.93
N HIS A 72 15.42 -7.10 -0.86
CA HIS A 72 14.94 -5.71 -0.87
C HIS A 72 14.11 -5.47 -2.15
N PRO A 73 12.85 -5.01 -2.04
CA PRO A 73 12.03 -4.68 -3.19
C PRO A 73 12.68 -3.62 -4.09
N GLU A 74 12.69 -3.85 -5.39
CA GLU A 74 13.31 -2.93 -6.36
C GLU A 74 12.30 -2.52 -7.43
N SER A 75 12.26 -1.21 -7.76
CA SER A 75 11.48 -0.67 -8.88
C SER A 75 12.28 -0.78 -10.18
N HIS A 76 11.63 -1.28 -11.24
CA HIS A 76 12.25 -1.42 -12.56
C HIS A 76 12.31 -0.09 -13.34
N ASP A 77 11.51 0.90 -12.94
CA ASP A 77 11.52 2.24 -13.52
C ASP A 77 11.52 3.31 -12.42
N THR A 78 12.72 3.82 -12.12
CA THR A 78 12.92 4.85 -11.09
C THR A 78 12.50 6.25 -11.55
N SER A 79 12.22 6.44 -12.85
CA SER A 79 11.70 7.70 -13.36
C SER A 79 10.20 7.85 -13.09
N VAL A 80 9.46 6.74 -13.00
CA VAL A 80 8.04 6.71 -12.62
C VAL A 80 7.88 6.52 -11.12
N LEU A 81 8.66 5.60 -10.53
CA LEU A 81 8.56 5.22 -9.13
C LEU A 81 9.96 5.10 -8.52
N SER A 82 10.38 6.14 -7.80
CA SER A 82 11.73 6.24 -7.22
C SER A 82 11.76 5.66 -5.81
N PRO A 83 12.82 4.93 -5.41
CA PRO A 83 13.01 4.55 -4.01
C PRO A 83 13.12 5.81 -3.14
N THR A 84 12.60 5.72 -1.92
CA THR A 84 12.76 6.73 -0.86
C THR A 84 13.70 6.23 0.22
N VAL A 85 13.84 6.98 1.31
CA VAL A 85 14.54 6.49 2.51
C VAL A 85 13.88 5.18 2.95
N ASP A 86 14.69 4.15 3.10
CA ASP A 86 14.23 2.80 3.38
C ASP A 86 13.73 2.69 4.84
N PRO A 87 12.44 2.36 5.07
CA PRO A 87 11.92 2.07 6.39
C PRO A 87 12.50 0.78 7.01
N ALA A 88 13.31 -0.02 6.31
CA ALA A 88 13.87 -1.27 6.81
C ALA A 88 14.60 -1.18 8.16
N ALA A 89 15.10 0.00 8.56
CA ALA A 89 15.69 0.22 9.88
C ALA A 89 14.71 -0.02 11.05
N THR A 90 13.40 0.05 10.81
CA THR A 90 12.34 -0.22 11.80
C THR A 90 11.65 -1.57 11.60
N ALA A 91 12.12 -2.38 10.64
CA ALA A 91 11.47 -3.64 10.30
C ALA A 91 11.53 -4.65 11.45
N ALA A 92 10.39 -5.30 11.72
CA ALA A 92 10.33 -6.44 12.62
C ALA A 92 11.07 -7.64 12.00
N ARG A 93 11.48 -8.60 12.84
CA ARG A 93 12.06 -9.86 12.34
C ARG A 93 11.07 -10.57 11.42
N GLY A 94 11.55 -11.03 10.26
CA GLY A 94 10.70 -11.69 9.26
C GLY A 94 9.92 -10.74 8.37
N VAL A 95 10.10 -9.41 8.51
CA VAL A 95 9.47 -8.41 7.66
C VAL A 95 10.55 -7.70 6.84
N THR A 96 10.30 -7.57 5.54
CA THR A 96 11.09 -6.74 4.64
C THR A 96 10.24 -5.53 4.27
N LEU A 97 10.77 -4.34 4.50
CA LEU A 97 10.12 -3.07 4.17
C LEU A 97 10.86 -2.39 3.01
N ALA A 98 10.13 -1.62 2.20
CA ALA A 98 10.70 -0.67 1.25
C ALA A 98 9.75 0.51 1.04
N GLY A 99 10.32 1.68 0.76
CA GLY A 99 9.57 2.91 0.49
C GLY A 99 9.82 3.43 -0.92
N PHE A 100 8.79 3.91 -1.59
CA PHE A 100 8.85 4.52 -2.91
C PHE A 100 8.01 5.79 -3.00
N GLU A 101 8.35 6.69 -3.93
CA GLU A 101 7.59 7.88 -4.26
C GLU A 101 7.24 7.87 -5.75
N ALA A 102 5.96 8.06 -6.07
CA ALA A 102 5.49 8.22 -7.43
C ALA A 102 5.94 9.59 -7.98
N LYS A 103 6.82 9.59 -8.98
CA LYS A 103 7.42 10.83 -9.51
C LYS A 103 6.58 11.46 -10.61
N GLN A 104 6.01 10.65 -11.49
CA GLN A 104 5.21 11.10 -12.64
C GLN A 104 4.28 9.98 -13.11
N ALA A 105 3.30 10.35 -13.94
CA ALA A 105 2.38 9.38 -14.54
C ALA A 105 3.12 8.35 -15.40
N GLY A 106 2.69 7.10 -15.33
CA GLY A 106 3.36 5.98 -16.00
C GLY A 106 3.05 4.64 -15.35
N GLN A 107 3.80 3.61 -15.75
CA GLN A 107 3.74 2.29 -15.13
C GLN A 107 5.14 1.87 -14.69
N ALA A 108 5.23 1.25 -13.52
CA ALA A 108 6.44 0.65 -13.00
C ALA A 108 6.11 -0.72 -12.40
N GLU A 109 7.11 -1.59 -12.32
CA GLU A 109 7.01 -2.87 -11.64
C GLU A 109 7.97 -2.89 -10.46
N ILE A 110 7.49 -3.36 -9.30
CA ILE A 110 8.33 -3.67 -8.15
C ILE A 110 8.45 -5.18 -8.05
N THR A 111 9.68 -5.67 -7.89
CA THR A 111 9.94 -7.10 -7.69
C THR A 111 10.73 -7.38 -6.43
N SER A 112 10.46 -8.52 -5.82
CA SER A 112 11.25 -9.09 -4.73
C SER A 112 11.22 -10.61 -4.79
N ASN A 113 12.24 -11.28 -4.25
CA ASN A 113 12.37 -12.72 -4.25
C ASN A 113 12.70 -13.26 -2.86
N ALA A 114 12.16 -14.43 -2.52
CA ALA A 114 12.54 -15.18 -1.32
C ALA A 114 12.97 -16.60 -1.69
N SER A 115 14.01 -17.08 -1.02
CA SER A 115 14.54 -18.44 -1.18
C SER A 115 14.17 -19.32 0.02
N PRO A 116 14.08 -20.65 -0.15
CA PRO A 116 13.89 -21.58 0.96
C PRO A 116 14.97 -21.42 2.03
N ASN A 117 14.55 -21.43 3.31
CA ASN A 117 15.46 -21.46 4.45
C ASN A 117 15.78 -22.92 4.80
N CYS A 118 16.99 -23.36 4.45
CA CYS A 118 17.44 -24.73 4.62
C CYS A 118 18.53 -24.81 5.68
N SER A 119 18.49 -25.84 6.53
CA SER A 119 19.58 -26.05 7.49
C SER A 119 20.87 -26.44 6.76
N PRO A 120 22.05 -26.05 7.27
CA PRO A 120 23.32 -26.45 6.69
C PRO A 120 23.42 -27.97 6.50
N GLY A 121 23.84 -28.41 5.31
CA GLY A 121 24.02 -29.83 4.97
C GLY A 121 22.75 -30.56 4.53
N GLN A 122 21.58 -29.91 4.50
CA GLN A 122 20.36 -30.48 3.92
C GLN A 122 20.25 -30.18 2.42
N ALA A 123 19.57 -31.06 1.68
CA ALA A 123 19.20 -30.78 0.30
C ALA A 123 18.20 -29.62 0.26
N CYS A 124 18.62 -28.48 -0.29
CA CYS A 124 17.77 -27.30 -0.40
C CYS A 124 17.01 -27.33 -1.73
N PRO A 125 15.68 -27.12 -1.72
CA PRO A 125 14.91 -27.05 -2.96
C PRO A 125 15.38 -25.91 -3.87
N MET A 126 15.37 -26.16 -5.19
CA MET A 126 15.74 -25.18 -6.22
C MET A 126 14.50 -24.43 -6.73
N TYR A 127 13.79 -23.74 -5.84
CA TYR A 127 12.69 -22.85 -6.20
C TYR A 127 12.82 -21.50 -5.47
N LEU A 128 12.16 -20.47 -5.98
CA LEU A 128 12.06 -19.14 -5.36
C LEU A 128 10.59 -18.72 -5.32
N ALA A 129 10.21 -18.03 -4.25
CA ALA A 129 9.00 -17.22 -4.29
C ALA A 129 9.33 -15.89 -4.97
N VAL A 130 8.43 -15.44 -5.84
CA VAL A 130 8.56 -14.18 -6.58
C VAL A 130 7.37 -13.32 -6.24
N TYR A 131 7.65 -12.13 -5.75
CA TYR A 131 6.71 -11.05 -5.59
C TYR A 131 6.87 -10.08 -6.76
N SER A 132 5.75 -9.71 -7.37
CA SER A 132 5.66 -8.71 -8.44
C SER A 132 4.43 -7.86 -8.19
N LEU A 133 4.63 -6.55 -8.19
CA LEU A 133 3.61 -5.52 -8.02
C LEU A 133 3.64 -4.58 -9.22
N LYS A 134 2.53 -4.49 -9.92
CA LYS A 134 2.33 -3.49 -10.98
C LYS A 134 1.82 -2.19 -10.38
N VAL A 135 2.59 -1.13 -10.54
CA VAL A 135 2.24 0.22 -10.09
C VAL A 135 1.82 1.03 -11.29
N THR A 136 0.61 1.59 -11.25
CA THR A 136 0.12 2.55 -12.25
C THR A 136 0.00 3.92 -11.61
N VAL A 137 0.72 4.91 -12.14
CA VAL A 137 0.64 6.30 -11.69
C VAL A 137 -0.21 7.09 -12.66
N THR A 138 -1.31 7.67 -12.18
CA THR A 138 -2.25 8.48 -12.97
C THR A 138 -2.16 9.96 -12.60
N PRO A 139 -2.36 10.90 -13.55
CA PRO A 139 -2.30 12.34 -13.30
C PRO A 139 -3.28 12.83 -12.23
#